data_AF-A0A524L7T8-F1
#
_entry.id   AF-A0A524L7T8-F1
#
_cell.length_a   1.000
_cell.length_b   1.000
_cell.length_c   1.000
_cell.angle_alpha   90.00
_cell.angle_beta   90.00
_cell.angle_gamma   90.00
#
_symmetry.space_group_name_H-M   'P 1'
#
loop_
_entity.id
_entity.type
_entity.pdbx_description
1 polymer ?
#
loop_
_entity_poly.entity_id
_entity_poly.type
_entity_poly.pdbx_seq_one_letter_code
_entity_poly.pdbx_strand_id
1 'polypeptide(L)'
;GQVIAEELGLKLENVTLKDLGRAKRVVIDKDNTTIIDGAGARKDIEGRCNEIRKQVEETTSDYDREKLQERLAKLVGGVAVVKVGAATETEMKEKKARVEDALHATRAAVEEGIVPGGGVALIRGQLALDALDVSGEQKAGVDIVRRALEEPMRRISENAGIEGSIVVDKVKQGKGAFGFNAATEQYEDLLKAGVIDPTKVVRTALQNAASVASLLLTTEAMVAEKPKEDDAGHGHGGGMPGGMPGM
;
A
#
# COMPACT_ATOMS: atom_id res chain seq x y z
N GLY A 1 -31.04 -13.17 1.18
CA GLY A 1 -31.51 -11.82 1.48
C GLY A 1 -32.14 -11.20 0.26
N GLN A 2 -32.92 -10.15 0.45
CA GLN A 2 -33.56 -9.37 -0.60
C GLN A 2 -33.19 -7.89 -0.45
N VAL A 3 -33.23 -7.15 -1.55
CA VAL A 3 -33.00 -5.70 -1.52
C VAL A 3 -34.22 -5.03 -0.87
N ILE A 4 -33.99 -4.25 0.18
CA ILE A 4 -35.05 -3.47 0.83
C ILE A 4 -35.10 -2.11 0.16
N ALA A 5 -36.13 -1.89 -0.65
CA ALA A 5 -36.36 -0.64 -1.37
C ALA A 5 -37.84 -0.23 -1.25
N GLU A 6 -38.09 1.06 -1.05
CA GLU A 6 -39.44 1.61 -0.91
C GLU A 6 -40.29 1.40 -2.16
N GLU A 7 -39.67 1.42 -3.34
CA GLU A 7 -40.30 1.13 -4.65
C GLU A 7 -40.87 -0.28 -4.74
N LEU A 8 -40.33 -1.22 -3.95
CA LEU A 8 -40.83 -2.60 -3.84
C LEU A 8 -41.89 -2.74 -2.73
N GLY A 9 -42.32 -1.63 -2.13
CA GLY A 9 -43.28 -1.61 -1.02
C GLY A 9 -42.74 -2.15 0.30
N LEU A 10 -41.41 -2.35 0.40
CA LEU A 10 -40.75 -2.87 1.60
C LEU A 10 -40.33 -1.72 2.51
N LYS A 11 -40.77 -1.75 3.76
CA LYS A 11 -40.38 -0.79 4.79
C LYS A 11 -39.38 -1.41 5.76
N LEU A 12 -38.41 -0.61 6.21
CA LEU A 12 -37.37 -1.04 7.15
C LEU A 12 -37.93 -1.63 8.46
N GLU A 13 -39.06 -1.10 8.91
CA GLU A 13 -39.78 -1.55 10.12
C GLU A 13 -40.28 -3.01 10.04
N ASN A 14 -40.49 -3.55 8.83
CA ASN A 14 -41.01 -4.90 8.61
C ASN A 14 -39.92 -5.92 8.26
N VAL A 15 -38.64 -5.54 8.32
CA VAL A 15 -37.51 -6.39 7.92
C VAL A 15 -37.28 -7.49 8.94
N THR A 16 -37.16 -8.73 8.45
CA THR A 16 -36.88 -9.92 9.25
C THR A 16 -35.47 -10.45 8.98
N LEU A 17 -34.99 -11.35 9.84
CA LEU A 17 -33.69 -12.02 9.66
C LEU A 17 -33.58 -12.85 8.37
N LYS A 18 -34.72 -13.20 7.73
CA LYS A 18 -34.74 -13.92 6.45
C LYS A 18 -34.43 -12.99 5.28
N ASP A 19 -34.69 -11.70 5.44
CA ASP A 19 -34.50 -10.68 4.41
C ASP A 19 -33.04 -10.24 4.31
N LEU A 20 -32.26 -10.46 5.37
CA LEU A 20 -30.86 -10.08 5.42
C LEU A 20 -29.96 -10.99 4.55
N GLY A 21 -28.88 -10.39 4.03
CA GLY A 21 -27.77 -11.14 3.44
C GLY A 21 -26.98 -11.89 4.51
N ARG A 22 -26.37 -13.02 4.15
CA ARG A 22 -25.46 -13.77 5.02
C ARG A 22 -24.13 -13.95 4.33
N ALA A 23 -23.05 -13.78 5.07
CA ALA A 23 -21.68 -14.02 4.60
C ALA A 23 -20.87 -14.59 5.77
N LYS A 24 -19.82 -15.35 5.45
CA LYS A 24 -18.95 -15.97 6.46
C LYS A 24 -18.04 -14.96 7.14
N ARG A 25 -17.50 -14.02 6.38
CA ARG A 25 -16.60 -12.97 6.89
C ARG A 25 -16.75 -11.71 6.07
N VAL A 26 -16.73 -10.56 6.75
CA VAL A 26 -16.68 -9.24 6.13
C VAL A 26 -15.45 -8.53 6.66
N VAL A 27 -14.65 -7.94 5.76
CA VAL A 27 -13.44 -7.18 6.10
C VAL A 27 -13.64 -5.76 5.56
N ILE A 28 -13.46 -4.77 6.42
CA ILE A 28 -13.67 -3.36 6.11
C ILE A 28 -12.35 -2.64 6.41
N ASP A 29 -11.82 -1.94 5.41
CA ASP A 29 -10.71 -1.01 5.56
C ASP A 29 -11.18 0.43 5.30
N LYS A 30 -10.27 1.40 5.28
CA LYS A 30 -10.59 2.83 5.15
C LYS A 30 -11.38 3.13 3.87
N ASP A 31 -11.06 2.45 2.77
CA ASP A 31 -11.54 2.79 1.43
C ASP A 31 -12.35 1.65 0.79
N ASN A 32 -12.30 0.43 1.34
CA ASN A 32 -12.90 -0.77 0.75
C ASN A 32 -13.69 -1.63 1.75
N THR A 33 -14.70 -2.33 1.23
CA THR A 33 -15.44 -3.38 1.95
C THR A 33 -15.42 -4.67 1.15
N THR A 34 -14.90 -5.74 1.74
CA THR A 34 -14.78 -7.06 1.14
C THR A 34 -15.69 -8.05 1.84
N ILE A 35 -16.61 -8.66 1.09
CA ILE A 35 -17.53 -9.70 1.57
C ILE A 35 -17.01 -11.06 1.10
N ILE A 36 -16.67 -11.93 2.05
CA ILE A 36 -16.05 -13.23 1.79
C ILE A 36 -17.07 -14.35 2.06
N ASP A 37 -17.23 -15.23 1.06
CA ASP A 37 -18.06 -16.44 1.14
C ASP A 37 -19.52 -16.09 1.52
N GLY A 38 -20.18 -15.38 0.59
CA GLY A 38 -21.59 -15.00 0.70
C GLY A 38 -22.52 -16.20 0.46
N ALA A 39 -23.58 -16.33 1.24
CA ALA A 39 -24.52 -17.45 1.21
C ALA A 39 -25.56 -17.36 0.05
N GLY A 40 -25.22 -16.67 -1.04
CA GLY A 40 -26.07 -16.57 -2.22
C GLY A 40 -26.07 -17.87 -3.03
N ALA A 41 -27.18 -18.20 -3.68
CA ALA A 41 -27.22 -19.38 -4.53
C ALA A 41 -26.38 -19.15 -5.79
N ARG A 42 -25.54 -20.14 -6.14
CA ARG A 42 -24.67 -20.06 -7.33
C ARG A 42 -25.45 -19.78 -8.61
N LYS A 43 -26.65 -20.35 -8.73
CA LYS A 43 -27.56 -20.13 -9.88
C LYS A 43 -27.96 -18.67 -10.03
N ASP A 44 -28.20 -17.96 -8.94
CA ASP A 44 -28.61 -16.55 -8.98
C ASP A 44 -27.44 -15.66 -9.41
N ILE A 45 -26.22 -15.99 -8.95
CA ILE A 45 -24.99 -15.30 -9.35
C ILE A 45 -24.72 -15.50 -10.85
N GLU A 46 -24.81 -16.75 -11.33
CA GLU A 46 -24.62 -17.09 -12.75
C GLU A 46 -25.70 -16.43 -13.63
N GLY A 47 -26.96 -16.44 -13.17
CA GLY A 47 -28.06 -15.73 -13.81
C GLY A 47 -27.77 -14.23 -13.96
N ARG A 48 -27.31 -13.59 -12.88
CA ARG A 48 -26.95 -12.17 -12.90
C ARG A 48 -25.74 -11.88 -13.80
N CYS A 49 -24.73 -12.76 -13.82
CA CYS A 49 -23.59 -12.62 -14.72
C CYS A 49 -24.02 -12.66 -16.19
N ASN A 50 -24.93 -13.57 -16.54
CA ASN A 50 -25.44 -13.68 -17.90
C ASN A 50 -26.30 -12.49 -18.32
N GLU A 51 -27.11 -11.94 -17.40
CA GLU A 51 -27.87 -10.71 -17.63
C GLU A 51 -26.93 -9.52 -17.93
N ILE A 52 -25.88 -9.35 -17.12
CA ILE A 52 -24.91 -8.27 -17.32
C ILE A 52 -24.14 -8.44 -18.64
N ARG A 53 -23.78 -9.67 -19.03
CA ARG A 53 -23.13 -9.93 -20.32
C ARG A 53 -23.99 -9.46 -21.50
N LYS A 54 -25.29 -9.73 -21.47
CA LYS A 54 -26.22 -9.24 -22.51
C LYS A 54 -26.31 -7.71 -22.51
N GLN A 55 -26.41 -7.09 -21.34
CA GLN A 55 -26.43 -5.62 -21.21
C GLN A 55 -25.15 -4.95 -21.76
N VAL A 56 -23.99 -5.61 -21.61
CA VAL A 56 -22.71 -5.16 -22.17
C VAL A 56 -22.71 -5.20 -23.70
N GLU A 57 -23.37 -6.18 -24.32
CA GLU A 57 -23.48 -6.31 -25.78
C GLU A 57 -24.50 -5.32 -26.36
N GLU A 58 -25.59 -5.06 -25.64
CA GLU A 58 -26.68 -4.18 -26.08
C GLU A 58 -26.36 -2.68 -25.88
N THR A 59 -25.46 -2.34 -24.95
CA THR A 59 -25.13 -0.94 -24.68
C THR A 59 -24.23 -0.32 -25.76
N THR A 60 -24.62 0.87 -26.20
CA THR A 60 -23.87 1.73 -27.13
C THR A 60 -23.01 2.77 -26.39
N SER A 61 -23.15 2.87 -25.08
CA SER A 61 -22.41 3.78 -24.21
C SER A 61 -21.15 3.10 -23.70
N ASP A 62 -19.97 3.66 -24.03
CA ASP A 62 -18.68 3.14 -23.56
C ASP A 62 -18.55 3.21 -22.03
N TYR A 63 -19.09 4.27 -21.42
CA TYR A 63 -19.12 4.41 -19.97
C TYR A 63 -19.91 3.29 -19.30
N ASP A 64 -21.11 2.98 -19.81
CA ASP A 64 -21.95 1.92 -19.24
C ASP A 64 -21.33 0.55 -19.46
N ARG A 65 -20.71 0.34 -20.63
CA ARG A 65 -19.95 -0.87 -20.94
C ARG A 65 -18.85 -1.11 -19.90
N GLU A 66 -18.04 -0.10 -19.62
CA GLU A 66 -16.95 -0.18 -18.63
C GLU A 66 -17.50 -0.51 -17.23
N LYS A 67 -18.56 0.19 -16.78
CA LYS A 67 -19.15 -0.05 -15.45
C LYS A 67 -19.81 -1.41 -15.32
N LEU A 68 -20.45 -1.91 -16.38
CA LEU A 68 -21.01 -3.26 -16.40
C LEU A 68 -19.90 -4.32 -16.38
N GLN A 69 -18.78 -4.10 -17.07
CA GLN A 69 -17.62 -4.97 -17.04
C GLN A 69 -16.94 -5.00 -15.66
N GLU A 70 -16.76 -3.85 -15.01
CA GLU A 70 -16.26 -3.77 -13.63
C GLU A 70 -17.14 -4.59 -12.67
N ARG A 71 -18.47 -4.45 -12.79
CA ARG A 71 -19.43 -5.18 -11.97
C ARG A 71 -19.39 -6.69 -12.26
N LEU A 72 -19.31 -7.08 -13.52
CA LEU A 72 -19.19 -8.48 -13.93
C LEU A 72 -17.89 -9.09 -13.38
N ALA A 73 -16.77 -8.37 -13.47
CA ALA A 73 -15.49 -8.80 -12.93
C ALA A 73 -15.57 -9.06 -11.42
N LYS A 74 -16.27 -8.22 -10.65
CA LYS A 74 -16.49 -8.44 -9.21
C LYS A 74 -17.34 -9.68 -8.90
N LEU A 75 -18.31 -10.01 -9.77
CA LEU A 75 -19.16 -11.19 -9.59
C LEU A 75 -18.47 -12.49 -10.00
N VAL A 76 -17.67 -12.46 -11.07
CA VAL A 76 -16.96 -13.63 -11.61
C VAL A 76 -15.64 -13.88 -10.88
N GLY A 77 -14.91 -12.81 -10.52
CA GLY A 77 -13.56 -12.87 -9.97
C GLY A 77 -13.47 -13.52 -8.59
N GLY A 78 -14.59 -13.63 -7.88
CA GLY A 78 -14.67 -14.27 -6.57
C GLY A 78 -13.71 -13.66 -5.55
N VAL A 79 -13.57 -14.32 -4.40
CA VAL A 79 -12.59 -13.94 -3.38
C VAL A 79 -11.73 -15.16 -3.07
N ALA A 80 -10.44 -15.08 -3.36
CA ALA A 80 -9.48 -16.11 -2.97
C ALA A 80 -9.01 -15.86 -1.52
N VAL A 81 -8.99 -16.92 -0.71
CA VAL A 81 -8.51 -16.86 0.68
C VAL A 81 -7.23 -17.68 0.81
N VAL A 82 -6.12 -17.00 1.09
CA VAL A 82 -4.82 -17.64 1.37
C VAL A 82 -4.69 -17.86 2.88
N LYS A 83 -4.45 -19.11 3.29
CA LYS A 83 -4.22 -19.46 4.71
C LYS A 83 -2.73 -19.69 4.93
N VAL A 84 -2.12 -18.89 5.79
CA VAL A 84 -0.70 -19.00 6.15
C VAL A 84 -0.58 -19.75 7.48
N GLY A 85 0.27 -20.77 7.52
CA GLY A 85 0.57 -21.57 8.72
C GLY A 85 2.04 -21.48 9.10
N ALA A 86 2.33 -21.66 10.39
CA ALA A 86 3.69 -21.70 10.93
C ALA A 86 3.74 -22.55 12.21
N ALA A 87 4.95 -22.89 12.68
CA ALA A 87 5.13 -23.72 13.87
C ALA A 87 4.88 -22.96 15.18
N THR A 88 5.10 -21.64 15.19
CA THR A 88 4.86 -20.76 16.34
C THR A 88 3.98 -19.58 15.96
N GLU A 89 3.32 -18.95 16.94
CA GLU A 89 2.48 -17.76 16.70
C GLU A 89 3.29 -16.59 16.15
N THR A 90 4.49 -16.36 16.69
CA THR A 90 5.37 -15.27 16.23
C THR A 90 5.78 -15.46 14.78
N GLU A 91 6.16 -16.68 14.39
CA GLU A 91 6.49 -17.00 13.00
C GLU A 91 5.26 -16.90 12.08
N MET A 92 4.07 -17.27 12.58
CA MET A 92 2.82 -17.13 11.82
C MET A 92 2.53 -15.67 11.52
N LYS A 93 2.70 -14.77 12.49
CA LYS A 93 2.49 -13.32 12.31
C LYS A 93 3.47 -12.74 11.29
N GLU A 94 4.74 -13.10 11.39
CA GLU A 94 5.78 -12.65 10.44
C GLU A 94 5.50 -13.16 9.02
N LYS A 95 5.29 -14.47 8.84
CA LYS A 95 4.97 -15.05 7.53
C LYS A 95 3.70 -14.48 6.93
N LYS A 96 2.69 -14.24 7.76
CA LYS A 96 1.44 -13.62 7.32
C LYS A 96 1.71 -12.21 6.79
N ALA A 97 2.42 -11.37 7.54
CA ALA A 97 2.78 -10.02 7.09
C ALA A 97 3.58 -10.05 5.78
N ARG A 98 4.54 -10.97 5.66
CA ARG A 98 5.33 -11.14 4.43
C ARG A 98 4.49 -11.54 3.22
N VAL A 99 3.48 -12.40 3.42
CA VAL A 99 2.55 -12.80 2.35
C VAL A 99 1.61 -11.65 1.97
N GLU A 100 1.16 -10.86 2.95
CA GLU A 100 0.36 -9.65 2.69
C GLU A 100 1.17 -8.64 1.87
N ASP A 101 2.42 -8.37 2.25
CA ASP A 101 3.33 -7.49 1.49
C ASP A 101 3.57 -7.99 0.07
N ALA A 102 3.84 -9.30 -0.10
CA ALA A 102 4.04 -9.90 -1.42
C ALA A 102 2.79 -9.77 -2.32
N LEU A 103 1.59 -9.93 -1.74
CA LEU A 103 0.33 -9.75 -2.46
C LEU A 103 0.16 -8.29 -2.92
N HIS A 104 0.42 -7.33 -2.05
CA HIS A 104 0.33 -5.90 -2.39
C HIS A 104 1.36 -5.50 -3.45
N ALA A 105 2.61 -5.95 -3.32
CA ALA A 105 3.67 -5.70 -4.31
C ALA A 105 3.30 -6.28 -5.68
N THR A 106 2.80 -7.53 -5.72
CA THR A 106 2.41 -8.18 -6.98
C THR A 106 1.23 -7.46 -7.65
N ARG A 107 0.23 -7.01 -6.87
CA ARG A 107 -0.88 -6.22 -7.40
C ARG A 107 -0.39 -4.90 -8.00
N ALA A 108 0.45 -4.16 -7.27
CA ALA A 108 1.04 -2.92 -7.74
C ALA A 108 1.88 -3.12 -9.02
N ALA A 109 2.60 -4.23 -9.12
CA ALA A 109 3.39 -4.59 -10.29
C ALA A 109 2.52 -4.92 -11.52
N VAL A 110 1.37 -5.57 -11.32
CA VAL A 110 0.42 -5.84 -12.41
C VAL A 110 -0.24 -4.55 -12.92
N GLU A 111 -0.49 -3.58 -12.03
CA GLU A 111 -1.16 -2.32 -12.39
C GLU A 111 -0.28 -1.36 -13.21
N GLU A 112 0.96 -1.09 -12.76
CA GLU A 112 1.84 -0.08 -13.41
C GLU A 112 3.15 -0.67 -13.93
N GLY A 113 3.29 -2.00 -13.92
CA GLY A 113 4.51 -2.68 -14.34
C GLY A 113 5.62 -2.70 -13.28
N ILE A 114 6.82 -3.06 -13.73
CA ILE A 114 8.01 -3.24 -12.89
C ILE A 114 9.18 -2.41 -13.43
N VAL A 115 10.09 -2.05 -12.52
CA VAL A 115 11.36 -1.37 -12.81
C VAL A 115 12.52 -2.09 -12.13
N PRO A 116 13.79 -1.87 -12.58
CA PRO A 116 14.96 -2.40 -11.88
C PRO A 116 15.00 -1.86 -10.44
N GLY A 117 15.06 -2.77 -9.48
CA GLY A 117 14.98 -2.42 -8.07
C GLY A 117 16.27 -1.86 -7.48
N GLY A 118 16.43 -1.93 -6.16
CA GLY A 118 17.66 -1.52 -5.48
C GLY A 118 18.01 -0.03 -5.64
N GLY A 119 17.01 0.80 -5.91
CA GLY A 119 17.19 2.23 -6.19
C GLY A 119 17.71 2.56 -7.59
N VAL A 120 17.97 1.56 -8.47
CA VAL A 120 18.46 1.80 -9.83
C VAL A 120 17.48 2.65 -10.63
N ALA A 121 16.18 2.37 -10.54
CA ALA A 121 15.16 3.15 -11.23
C ALA A 121 15.21 4.65 -10.89
N LEU A 122 15.48 5.00 -9.63
CA LEU A 122 15.59 6.40 -9.18
C LEU A 122 16.85 7.07 -9.74
N ILE A 123 17.99 6.36 -9.76
CA ILE A 123 19.22 6.84 -10.40
C ILE A 123 19.00 7.09 -11.90
N ARG A 124 18.34 6.17 -12.61
CA ARG A 124 18.03 6.35 -14.04
C ARG A 124 17.07 7.52 -14.27
N GLY A 125 16.13 7.74 -13.35
CA GLY A 125 15.21 8.87 -13.37
C GLY A 125 15.90 10.24 -13.32
N GLN A 126 17.13 10.33 -12.81
CA GLN A 126 17.89 11.58 -12.78
C GLN A 126 18.10 12.19 -14.18
N LEU A 127 18.18 11.37 -15.23
CA LEU A 127 18.36 11.85 -16.61
C LEU A 127 17.20 12.73 -17.07
N ALA A 128 16.00 12.51 -16.55
CA ALA A 128 14.84 13.36 -16.87
C ALA A 128 14.99 14.79 -16.34
N LEU A 129 15.79 14.98 -15.28
CA LEU A 129 16.06 16.30 -14.71
C LEU A 129 16.96 17.16 -15.60
N ASP A 130 17.77 16.55 -16.48
CA ASP A 130 18.67 17.26 -17.39
C ASP A 130 17.91 17.99 -18.52
N ALA A 131 16.68 17.55 -18.80
CA ALA A 131 15.81 18.15 -19.81
C ALA A 131 15.02 19.36 -19.30
N LEU A 132 15.11 19.68 -18.01
CA LEU A 132 14.40 20.80 -17.41
C LEU A 132 15.14 22.12 -17.67
N ASP A 133 14.46 23.06 -18.35
CA ASP A 133 14.95 24.43 -18.51
C ASP A 133 14.58 25.28 -17.28
N VAL A 134 15.50 25.36 -16.33
CA VAL A 134 15.31 26.08 -15.05
C VAL A 134 16.53 26.94 -14.72
N SER A 135 16.30 28.03 -13.99
CA SER A 135 17.36 28.96 -13.57
C SER A 135 17.17 29.43 -12.14
N GLY A 136 18.22 30.07 -11.57
CA GLY A 136 18.19 30.60 -10.20
C GLY A 136 17.85 29.54 -9.15
N GLU A 137 16.89 29.84 -8.27
CA GLU A 137 16.48 28.97 -7.16
C GLU A 137 15.85 27.66 -7.61
N GLN A 138 15.19 27.63 -8.77
CA GLN A 138 14.61 26.41 -9.32
C GLN A 138 15.69 25.38 -9.64
N LYS A 139 16.87 25.83 -10.11
CA LYS A 139 18.01 24.95 -10.34
C LYS A 139 18.51 24.30 -9.05
N ALA A 140 18.58 25.07 -7.96
CA ALA A 140 18.93 24.53 -6.64
C ALA A 140 17.92 23.46 -6.18
N GLY A 141 16.62 23.69 -6.43
CA GLY A 141 15.56 22.69 -6.19
C GLY A 141 15.76 21.39 -6.99
N VAL A 142 16.11 21.49 -8.28
CA VAL A 142 16.44 20.33 -9.11
C VAL A 142 17.66 19.58 -8.59
N ASP A 143 18.70 20.29 -8.14
CA ASP A 143 19.90 19.67 -7.58
C ASP A 143 19.62 18.93 -6.25
N ILE A 144 18.70 19.46 -5.42
CA ILE A 144 18.22 18.77 -4.20
C ILE A 144 17.54 17.46 -4.57
N VAL A 145 16.61 17.48 -5.53
CA VAL A 145 15.91 16.26 -5.98
C VAL A 145 16.90 15.26 -6.56
N ARG A 146 17.83 15.73 -7.41
CA ARG A 146 18.87 14.89 -8.01
C ARG A 146 19.65 14.13 -6.94
N ARG A 147 20.15 14.84 -5.92
CA ARG A 147 20.88 14.23 -4.81
C ARG A 147 20.00 13.26 -4.00
N ALA A 148 18.75 13.64 -3.72
CA ALA A 148 17.82 12.82 -2.94
C ALA A 148 17.50 11.47 -3.61
N LEU A 149 17.46 11.41 -4.94
CA LEU A 149 17.22 10.17 -5.70
C LEU A 149 18.34 9.11 -5.49
N GLU A 150 19.51 9.51 -5.01
CA GLU A 150 20.64 8.61 -4.75
C GLU A 150 20.59 7.98 -3.35
N GLU A 151 19.90 8.63 -2.42
CA GLU A 151 19.86 8.21 -1.03
C GLU A 151 19.32 6.79 -0.83
N PRO A 152 18.26 6.32 -1.51
CA PRO A 152 17.79 4.95 -1.34
C PRO A 152 18.86 3.89 -1.65
N MET A 153 19.59 4.06 -2.75
CA MET A 153 20.68 3.14 -3.13
C MET A 153 21.86 3.23 -2.14
N ARG A 154 22.21 4.44 -1.70
CA ARG A 154 23.25 4.68 -0.70
C ARG A 154 22.92 3.97 0.61
N ARG A 155 21.69 4.13 1.11
CA ARG A 155 21.20 3.48 2.34
C ARG A 155 21.20 1.96 2.22
N ILE A 156 20.74 1.41 1.10
CA ILE A 156 20.77 -0.05 0.86
C ILE A 156 22.21 -0.58 0.88
N SER A 157 23.13 0.11 0.23
CA SER A 157 24.55 -0.29 0.16
C SER A 157 25.23 -0.19 1.51
N GLU A 158 25.03 0.90 2.25
CA GLU A 158 25.59 1.11 3.58
C GLU A 158 25.07 0.08 4.59
N ASN A 159 23.78 -0.28 4.52
CA ASN A 159 23.20 -1.34 5.34
C ASN A 159 23.78 -2.73 5.02
N ALA A 160 24.30 -2.92 3.81
CA ALA A 160 25.06 -4.11 3.41
C ALA A 160 26.55 -4.01 3.75
N GLY A 161 27.00 -2.94 4.41
CA GLY A 161 28.40 -2.74 4.80
C GLY A 161 29.31 -2.27 3.66
N ILE A 162 28.75 -1.83 2.53
CA ILE A 162 29.49 -1.37 1.35
C ILE A 162 29.37 0.15 1.21
N GLU A 163 30.46 0.80 0.80
CA GLU A 163 30.51 2.26 0.65
C GLU A 163 29.53 2.73 -0.44
N GLY A 164 28.42 3.36 -0.02
CA GLY A 164 27.31 3.73 -0.90
C GLY A 164 27.70 4.75 -1.97
N SER A 165 28.66 5.63 -1.70
CA SER A 165 29.16 6.61 -2.68
C SER A 165 29.73 5.92 -3.91
N ILE A 166 30.55 4.88 -3.70
CA ILE A 166 31.22 4.12 -4.77
C ILE A 166 30.19 3.34 -5.58
N VAL A 167 29.20 2.75 -4.90
CA VAL A 167 28.12 2.01 -5.55
C VAL A 167 27.30 2.92 -6.45
N VAL A 168 26.83 4.06 -5.92
CA VAL A 168 26.04 5.02 -6.68
C VAL A 168 26.79 5.50 -7.92
N ASP A 169 28.05 5.90 -7.77
CA ASP A 169 28.86 6.38 -8.89
C ASP A 169 29.05 5.32 -9.97
N LYS A 170 29.31 4.07 -9.58
CA LYS A 170 29.44 2.97 -10.54
C LYS A 170 28.12 2.63 -11.22
N VAL A 171 27.00 2.65 -10.50
CA VAL A 171 25.68 2.41 -11.11
C VAL A 171 25.31 3.54 -12.05
N LYS A 172 25.60 4.81 -11.74
CA LYS A 172 25.37 5.97 -12.63
C LYS A 172 26.08 5.83 -13.98
N GLN A 173 27.29 5.30 -13.99
CA GLN A 173 28.07 5.06 -15.22
C GLN A 173 27.47 3.94 -16.10
N GLY A 174 26.69 3.03 -15.50
CA GLY A 174 25.98 1.98 -16.21
C GLY A 174 24.70 2.44 -16.90
N LYS A 175 24.06 1.53 -17.63
CA LYS A 175 22.82 1.79 -18.39
C LYS A 175 21.77 0.71 -18.12
N GLY A 176 20.51 1.06 -18.37
CA GLY A 176 19.39 0.13 -18.22
C GLY A 176 19.32 -0.47 -16.81
N ALA A 177 19.16 -1.78 -16.75
CA ALA A 177 19.01 -2.55 -15.51
C ALA A 177 20.32 -2.88 -14.79
N PHE A 178 21.47 -2.40 -15.28
CA PHE A 178 22.74 -2.55 -14.56
C PHE A 178 22.66 -1.86 -13.19
N GLY A 179 22.93 -2.61 -12.14
CA GLY A 179 22.87 -2.13 -10.75
C GLY A 179 23.73 -2.96 -9.82
N PHE A 180 23.65 -2.65 -8.52
CA PHE A 180 24.33 -3.38 -7.46
C PHE A 180 23.32 -4.20 -6.67
N ASN A 181 23.52 -5.52 -6.65
CA ASN A 181 22.71 -6.43 -5.86
C ASN A 181 23.33 -6.54 -4.45
N ALA A 182 22.71 -5.89 -3.47
CA ALA A 182 23.22 -5.88 -2.10
C ALA A 182 23.12 -7.24 -1.38
N ALA A 183 22.32 -8.19 -1.90
CA ALA A 183 22.23 -9.53 -1.31
C ALA A 183 23.39 -10.44 -1.72
N THR A 184 23.95 -10.23 -2.91
CA THR A 184 25.09 -11.01 -3.45
C THR A 184 26.39 -10.20 -3.52
N GLU A 185 26.32 -8.90 -3.26
CA GLU A 185 27.41 -7.91 -3.37
C GLU A 185 28.01 -7.82 -4.78
N GLN A 186 27.21 -8.08 -5.82
CA GLN A 186 27.67 -8.09 -7.22
C GLN A 186 27.01 -7.00 -8.06
N TYR A 187 27.74 -6.55 -9.08
CA TYR A 187 27.21 -5.65 -10.10
C TYR A 187 26.68 -6.47 -11.27
N GLU A 188 25.38 -6.42 -11.50
CA GLU A 188 24.71 -7.27 -12.47
C GLU A 188 23.45 -6.60 -13.05
N ASP A 189 22.77 -7.31 -13.95
CA ASP A 189 21.47 -6.90 -14.46
C ASP A 189 20.39 -7.28 -13.43
N LEU A 190 19.87 -6.29 -12.71
CA LEU A 190 18.96 -6.53 -11.59
C LEU A 190 17.60 -7.11 -12.02
N LEU A 191 17.15 -6.84 -13.26
CA LEU A 191 15.93 -7.47 -13.77
C LEU A 191 16.16 -8.98 -13.95
N LYS A 192 17.32 -9.38 -14.47
CA LYS A 192 17.68 -10.80 -14.62
C LYS A 192 17.95 -11.49 -13.29
N ALA A 193 18.51 -10.75 -12.33
CA ALA A 193 18.74 -11.24 -10.96
C ALA A 193 17.46 -11.36 -10.13
N GLY A 194 16.33 -10.84 -10.62
CA GLY A 194 15.04 -10.86 -9.92
C GLY A 194 14.90 -9.77 -8.84
N VAL A 195 15.80 -8.79 -8.81
CA VAL A 195 15.72 -7.61 -7.94
C VAL A 195 14.90 -6.55 -8.65
N ILE A 196 13.58 -6.63 -8.46
CA ILE A 196 12.58 -5.80 -9.16
C ILE A 196 11.70 -5.07 -8.16
N ASP A 197 11.34 -3.83 -8.50
CA ASP A 197 10.39 -3.03 -7.72
C ASP A 197 9.15 -2.70 -8.58
N PRO A 198 7.93 -2.70 -8.00
CA PRO A 198 6.74 -2.22 -8.71
C PRO A 198 6.86 -0.73 -9.05
N THR A 199 6.59 -0.35 -10.30
CA THR A 199 6.68 1.06 -10.75
C THR A 199 5.85 1.99 -9.88
N LYS A 200 4.63 1.56 -9.53
CA LYS A 200 3.69 2.31 -8.69
C LYS A 200 4.32 2.68 -7.35
N VAL A 201 5.01 1.73 -6.70
CA VAL A 201 5.62 1.95 -5.39
C VAL A 201 6.72 2.99 -5.47
N VAL A 202 7.63 2.87 -6.44
CA VAL A 202 8.75 3.81 -6.61
C VAL A 202 8.23 5.23 -6.91
N ARG A 203 7.26 5.36 -7.82
CA ARG A 203 6.65 6.63 -8.20
C ARG A 203 5.92 7.28 -7.02
N THR A 204 5.04 6.54 -6.35
CA THR A 204 4.25 7.05 -5.24
C THR A 204 5.12 7.41 -4.04
N ALA A 205 6.17 6.64 -3.74
CA ALA A 205 7.11 6.97 -2.68
C ALA A 205 7.80 8.32 -2.94
N LEU A 206 8.32 8.53 -4.16
CA LEU A 206 8.97 9.79 -4.53
C LEU A 206 8.00 10.98 -4.48
N GLN A 207 6.79 10.83 -5.02
CA GLN A 207 5.77 11.88 -5.04
C GLN A 207 5.33 12.28 -3.63
N ASN A 208 5.07 11.31 -2.76
CA ASN A 208 4.67 11.57 -1.38
C ASN A 208 5.82 12.22 -0.58
N ALA A 209 7.05 11.74 -0.75
CA ALA A 209 8.22 12.32 -0.11
C ALA A 209 8.42 13.79 -0.53
N ALA A 210 8.34 14.07 -1.83
CA ALA A 210 8.44 15.43 -2.36
C ALA A 210 7.32 16.33 -1.82
N SER A 211 6.07 15.82 -1.79
CA SER A 211 4.92 16.58 -1.28
C SER A 211 5.10 17.01 0.18
N VAL A 212 5.53 16.09 1.04
CA VAL A 212 5.78 16.40 2.46
C VAL A 212 6.98 17.34 2.61
N ALA A 213 8.07 17.10 1.87
CA ALA A 213 9.26 17.94 1.92
C ALA A 213 8.97 19.38 1.49
N SER A 214 8.20 19.58 0.41
CA SER A 214 7.79 20.93 -0.03
C SER A 214 7.00 21.67 1.04
N LEU A 215 6.03 20.99 1.69
CA LEU A 215 5.26 21.58 2.78
C LEU A 215 6.16 22.03 3.93
N LEU A 216 7.06 21.14 4.38
CA LEU A 216 7.99 21.42 5.48
C LEU A 216 8.95 22.57 5.15
N LEU A 217 9.51 22.61 3.93
CA LEU A 217 10.45 23.67 3.53
C LEU A 217 9.78 25.05 3.45
N THR A 218 8.48 25.11 3.18
CA THR A 218 7.71 26.37 3.16
C THR A 218 7.10 26.75 4.52
N THR A 219 7.33 25.93 5.56
CA THR A 219 6.76 26.18 6.90
C THR A 219 7.65 27.14 7.68
N GLU A 220 7.25 28.41 7.77
CA GLU A 220 7.97 29.46 8.51
C GLU A 220 7.70 29.43 10.02
N ALA A 221 6.53 28.93 10.45
CA ALA A 221 6.14 28.88 11.85
C ALA A 221 5.31 27.63 12.16
N MET A 222 5.46 27.10 13.38
CA MET A 222 4.70 25.97 13.89
C MET A 222 4.15 26.31 15.27
N VAL A 223 2.86 26.03 15.49
CA VAL A 223 2.21 26.16 16.79
C VAL A 223 2.03 24.76 17.36
N ALA A 224 2.59 24.52 18.55
CA ALA A 224 2.49 23.25 19.25
C ALA A 224 1.90 23.45 20.65
N GLU A 225 1.24 22.43 21.17
CA GLU A 225 0.84 22.42 22.58
C GLU A 225 2.07 22.36 23.48
N LYS A 226 2.06 23.15 24.56
CA LYS A 226 3.12 23.08 25.57
C LYS A 226 3.13 21.67 26.17
N PRO A 227 4.29 20.99 26.27
CA PRO A 227 4.40 19.72 26.98
C PRO A 227 3.77 19.86 28.36
N LYS A 228 2.84 18.97 28.70
CA LYS A 228 2.34 18.88 30.07
C LYS A 228 3.50 18.41 30.93
N GLU A 229 3.73 19.05 32.07
CA GLU A 229 4.60 18.48 33.09
C GLU A 229 3.89 17.22 33.59
N ASP A 230 4.43 16.05 33.26
CA ASP A 230 4.05 14.83 33.94
C ASP A 230 4.39 15.05 35.42
N ASP A 231 3.41 14.87 36.31
CA ASP A 231 3.61 14.86 37.76
C ASP A 231 4.59 13.72 38.11
N ALA A 232 5.88 14.02 38.03
CA ALA A 232 6.97 13.25 38.63
C ALA A 232 6.85 13.39 40.15
N GLY A 233 5.83 12.76 40.72
CA GLY A 233 5.39 13.05 42.08
C GLY A 233 4.34 12.08 42.61
N HIS A 234 4.31 10.83 42.16
CA HIS A 234 3.76 9.74 42.98
C HIS A 234 4.94 8.93 43.49
N GLY A 235 5.62 9.53 44.47
CA GLY A 235 6.56 8.83 45.32
C GLY A 235 5.86 7.61 45.89
N HIS A 236 6.43 6.45 45.62
CA HIS A 236 6.29 5.29 46.49
C HIS A 236 6.80 5.68 47.87
N GLY A 237 5.91 6.19 48.72
CA GLY A 237 6.23 6.65 50.05
C GLY A 237 5.03 6.48 50.97
N GLY A 238 5.19 5.62 51.97
CA GLY A 238 4.33 5.61 53.15
C GLY A 238 3.48 4.35 53.25
N GLY A 239 4.04 3.33 53.91
CA GLY A 239 3.22 2.27 54.48
C GLY A 239 2.13 2.84 55.39
N MET A 240 0.97 2.19 55.36
CA MET A 240 -0.05 2.33 56.39
C MET A 240 0.18 1.22 57.42
N PRO A 241 0.64 1.54 58.65
CA PRO A 241 0.57 0.62 59.76
C PRO A 241 -0.79 0.73 60.44
N GLY A 242 -1.53 -0.38 60.42
CA GLY A 242 -2.35 -0.81 61.56
C GLY A 242 -3.75 -0.21 61.70
N GLY A 243 -4.69 -1.12 61.93
CA GLY A 243 -5.73 -0.90 62.95
C GLY A 243 -7.15 -0.85 62.43
N MET A 244 -7.80 -2.01 62.34
CA MET A 244 -9.07 -2.17 63.05
C MET A 244 -9.38 -3.63 63.37
N PRO A 245 -9.22 -4.04 64.63
CA PRO A 245 -9.82 -5.23 65.20
C PRO A 245 -11.26 -4.94 65.65
N GLY A 246 -12.18 -5.89 65.44
CA GLY A 246 -13.33 -6.05 66.33
C GLY A 246 -14.69 -6.16 65.66
N MET A 247 -15.25 -7.37 65.85
CA MET A 247 -16.64 -7.84 65.71
C MET A 247 -17.18 -8.11 64.31
#